data_AF-A0A9D7XGI3-F1
#
_entry.id   AF-A0A9D7XGI3-F1
#
_cell.length_a   1.000
_cell.length_b   1.000
_cell.length_c   1.000
_cell.angle_alpha   90.00
_cell.angle_beta   90.00
_cell.angle_gamma   90.00
#
_symmetry.space_group_name_H-M   'P 1'
#
loop_
_entity.id
_entity.type
_entity.pdbx_description
1 polymer ?
#
loop_
_entity_poly.entity_id
_entity_poly.type
_entity_poly.pdbx_seq_one_letter_code
_entity_poly.pdbx_strand_id
1 'polypeptide(L)'
;MSLLALKDLFARHRARATGLWRLGQEPGRTVFMEAGDIVFASSTHPLDRLTHLLVERGKITQAQLDYALTNLNPGMSIGKNLIEMGFITQRDLLDVARAQVERVVWASIATPEVVPAFEAKELDATTVRLPFDTPAMLLASVLNLQDRERVLEELGPLNQVVVLEGRRHQELALPADLVRLPGLLDGSRTLLELSREASVEPFRLGAFILFLREVGWARLLELPPLDRRALERALDPAEPALTPALPEPPPVAQPSLFAEIHASQRPTTNLEHLSEALDELGPDDELDDIPQTVPMPPDPEPEPALPIHHEASGSTEFQEPPPPAESGPEPPSRRRPLILLGLLVLALVGAIWFGLRQAARSRRATPAPPANLEPVAPAAKPLPSAPEPAKPAPALEPEKKVEAEAPRTPTLNPDPAPAPIPAPISAQKPGPAPTPSRADRLQTILKGDLSQALAQGALQRKALQGRWTLRLEIACQGATLQHAAELLKGQDPDLFLVPMTLRDGRTCYQVFLGSFGSEAAAREAARRLPPLFHAEGNRPKPFRVAQIADRQ
;
A
#
# COMPACT_ATOMS: atom_id res chain seq x y z
N MET A 1 8.47 20.40 17.16
CA MET A 1 7.43 21.27 16.58
C MET A 1 6.21 20.45 16.18
N SER A 2 5.00 20.84 16.60
CA SER A 2 3.81 19.96 16.56
C SER A 2 3.24 19.64 15.17
N LEU A 3 2.66 18.44 15.03
CA LEU A 3 1.93 17.96 13.84
C LEU A 3 0.48 18.47 13.84
N LEU A 4 0.30 19.79 13.78
CA LEU A 4 -1.02 20.45 13.88
C LEU A 4 -2.04 19.93 12.86
N ALA A 5 -1.63 19.77 11.60
CA ALA A 5 -2.48 19.28 10.52
C ALA A 5 -3.00 17.86 10.78
N LEU A 6 -2.14 16.96 11.30
CA LEU A 6 -2.53 15.61 11.71
C LEU A 6 -3.57 15.67 12.83
N LYS A 7 -3.23 16.34 13.93
CA LYS A 7 -4.00 16.30 15.19
C LYS A 7 -5.38 16.93 15.04
N ASP A 8 -5.51 18.00 14.25
CA ASP A 8 -6.82 18.57 13.94
C ASP A 8 -7.66 17.64 13.05
N LEU A 9 -7.12 17.13 11.93
CA LEU A 9 -7.87 16.26 11.02
C LEU A 9 -8.38 14.98 11.71
N PHE A 10 -7.54 14.37 12.56
CA PHE A 10 -7.94 13.24 13.39
C PHE A 10 -8.98 13.62 14.45
N ALA A 11 -8.92 14.83 15.01
CA ALA A 11 -9.97 15.34 15.90
C ALA A 11 -11.29 15.58 15.14
N ARG A 12 -11.27 16.07 13.89
CA ARG A 12 -12.49 16.19 13.04
C ARG A 12 -13.12 14.83 12.75
N HIS A 13 -12.29 13.81 12.47
CA HIS A 13 -12.76 12.43 12.30
C HIS A 13 -13.41 11.91 13.59
N ARG A 14 -12.72 11.99 14.74
CA ARG A 14 -13.28 11.58 16.05
C ARG A 14 -14.57 12.31 16.43
N ALA A 15 -14.67 13.60 16.11
CA ALA A 15 -15.86 14.41 16.36
C ALA A 15 -17.03 14.11 15.41
N ARG A 16 -16.85 13.23 14.42
CA ARG A 16 -17.80 12.96 13.32
C ARG A 16 -18.23 14.23 12.57
N ALA A 17 -17.28 15.12 12.32
CA ALA A 17 -17.55 16.41 11.70
C ALA A 17 -17.92 16.30 10.20
N THR A 18 -18.86 17.13 9.77
CA THR A 18 -19.22 17.35 8.36
C THR A 18 -18.80 18.76 7.95
N GLY A 19 -18.08 18.91 6.84
CA GLY A 19 -17.55 20.20 6.42
C GLY A 19 -16.30 20.15 5.54
N LEU A 20 -15.68 21.32 5.37
CA LEU A 20 -14.49 21.52 4.57
C LEU A 20 -13.30 21.80 5.48
N TRP A 21 -12.34 20.88 5.52
CA TRP A 21 -11.07 21.06 6.21
C TRP A 21 -10.03 21.60 5.21
N ARG A 22 -9.41 22.74 5.50
CA ARG A 22 -8.48 23.43 4.59
C ARG A 22 -7.10 23.60 5.23
N LEU A 23 -6.06 23.47 4.42
CA LEU A 23 -4.67 23.65 4.82
C LEU A 23 -3.88 24.42 3.75
N GLY A 24 -3.12 25.42 4.16
CA GLY A 24 -2.26 26.22 3.29
C GLY A 24 -3.02 27.20 2.38
N GLN A 25 -2.27 27.85 1.49
CA GLN A 25 -2.80 28.73 0.43
C GLN A 25 -2.13 28.35 -0.90
N GLU A 26 -0.80 28.28 -0.92
CA GLU A 26 0.00 27.75 -2.03
C GLU A 26 1.08 26.78 -1.50
N PRO A 27 0.97 25.45 -1.77
CA PRO A 27 -0.23 24.77 -2.26
C PRO A 27 -1.37 24.82 -1.22
N GLY A 28 -2.57 25.09 -1.70
CA GLY A 28 -3.81 25.04 -0.91
C GLY A 28 -4.45 23.67 -1.06
N ARG A 29 -4.77 23.02 0.06
CA ARG A 29 -5.41 21.70 0.12
C ARG A 29 -6.75 21.80 0.82
N THR A 30 -7.72 21.02 0.38
CA THR A 30 -9.05 20.91 1.00
C THR A 30 -9.46 19.44 1.05
N VAL A 31 -9.85 18.98 2.24
CA VAL A 31 -10.39 17.65 2.51
C VAL A 31 -11.87 17.82 2.84
N PHE A 32 -12.72 17.04 2.19
CA PHE A 32 -14.17 17.07 2.32
C PHE A 32 -14.59 15.96 3.28
N MET A 33 -15.26 16.33 4.37
CA MET A 33 -15.63 15.41 5.44
C MET A 33 -17.14 15.31 5.60
N GLU A 34 -17.65 14.10 5.84
CA GLU A 34 -19.07 13.81 6.05
C GLU A 34 -19.22 12.79 7.17
N ALA A 35 -19.87 13.17 8.28
CA ALA A 35 -19.97 12.38 9.51
C ALA A 35 -18.62 11.89 10.10
N GLY A 36 -17.53 12.59 9.80
CA GLY A 36 -16.15 12.24 10.17
C GLY A 36 -15.36 11.46 9.12
N ASP A 37 -16.04 10.87 8.13
CA ASP A 37 -15.38 10.17 7.04
C ASP A 37 -14.89 11.15 5.96
N ILE A 38 -13.73 10.85 5.36
CA ILE A 38 -13.18 11.64 4.25
C ILE A 38 -13.79 11.12 2.97
N VAL A 39 -14.61 11.93 2.30
CA VAL A 39 -15.33 11.54 1.07
C VAL A 39 -14.65 12.02 -0.22
N PHE A 40 -13.83 13.08 -0.12
CA PHE A 40 -13.06 13.65 -1.24
C PHE A 40 -11.92 14.56 -0.75
N ALA A 41 -10.98 14.90 -1.63
CA ALA A 41 -9.99 15.94 -1.38
C ALA A 41 -9.50 16.58 -2.69
N SER A 42 -9.05 17.83 -2.61
CA SER A 42 -8.50 18.62 -3.73
C SER A 42 -7.27 19.41 -3.31
N SER A 43 -6.36 19.68 -4.25
CA SER A 43 -5.11 20.41 -4.03
C SER A 43 -4.79 21.30 -5.24
N THR A 44 -4.23 22.49 -5.02
CA THR A 44 -3.74 23.36 -6.10
C THR A 44 -2.37 22.93 -6.65
N HIS A 45 -1.65 22.07 -5.91
CA HIS A 45 -0.31 21.60 -6.24
C HIS A 45 -0.26 20.86 -7.59
N PRO A 46 0.70 21.15 -8.49
CA PRO A 46 0.76 20.52 -9.81
C PRO A 46 0.84 19.00 -9.80
N LEU A 47 1.62 18.40 -8.88
CA LEU A 47 1.81 16.95 -8.80
C LEU A 47 0.63 16.20 -8.17
N ASP A 48 -0.29 16.94 -7.55
CA ASP A 48 -1.52 16.43 -6.93
C ASP A 48 -2.71 16.45 -7.92
N ARG A 49 -2.50 16.86 -9.18
CA ARG A 49 -3.55 16.93 -10.21
C ARG A 49 -3.84 15.55 -10.82
N LEU A 50 -5.12 15.21 -10.98
CA LEU A 50 -5.59 13.96 -11.59
C LEU A 50 -4.87 13.61 -12.91
N THR A 51 -4.67 14.59 -13.80
CA THR A 51 -3.97 14.42 -15.07
C THR A 51 -2.50 14.06 -14.92
N HIS A 52 -1.81 14.64 -13.92
CA HIS A 52 -0.45 14.25 -13.57
C HIS A 52 -0.41 12.82 -13.02
N LEU A 53 -1.32 12.45 -12.10
CA LEU A 53 -1.36 11.09 -11.55
C LEU A 53 -1.68 10.03 -12.62
N LEU A 54 -2.42 10.36 -13.67
CA LEU A 54 -2.69 9.48 -14.82
C LEU A 54 -1.43 9.22 -15.66
N VAL A 55 -0.60 10.24 -15.90
CA VAL A 55 0.70 10.10 -16.59
C VAL A 55 1.70 9.35 -15.71
N GLU A 56 1.83 9.74 -14.43
CA GLU A 56 2.71 9.12 -13.44
C GLU A 56 2.47 7.61 -13.26
N ARG A 57 1.21 7.17 -13.34
CA ARG A 57 0.80 5.75 -13.25
C ARG A 57 0.81 5.03 -14.60
N GLY A 58 1.30 5.66 -15.67
CA GLY A 58 1.33 5.08 -17.02
C GLY A 58 -0.04 4.74 -17.59
N LYS A 59 -1.12 5.37 -17.10
CA LYS A 59 -2.49 5.18 -17.65
C LYS A 59 -2.65 5.93 -18.96
N ILE A 60 -1.94 7.05 -19.14
CA ILE A 60 -1.80 7.78 -20.39
C ILE A 60 -0.35 8.25 -20.56
N THR A 61 0.07 8.48 -21.80
CA THR A 61 1.32 9.20 -22.10
C THR A 61 1.09 10.72 -22.03
N GLN A 62 2.18 11.50 -21.92
CA GLN A 62 2.10 12.96 -21.99
C GLN A 62 1.47 13.44 -23.32
N ALA A 63 1.87 12.83 -24.44
CA ALA A 63 1.30 13.16 -25.77
C ALA A 63 -0.22 12.88 -25.86
N GLN A 64 -0.73 11.84 -25.20
CA GLN A 64 -2.17 11.59 -25.09
C GLN A 64 -2.88 12.63 -24.21
N LEU A 65 -2.25 13.08 -23.12
CA LEU A 65 -2.77 14.18 -22.30
C LEU A 65 -2.83 15.49 -23.09
N ASP A 66 -1.76 15.84 -23.80
CA ASP A 66 -1.68 17.07 -24.61
C ASP A 66 -2.72 17.05 -25.75
N TYR A 67 -2.88 15.89 -26.41
CA TYR A 67 -3.94 15.68 -27.40
C TYR A 67 -5.35 15.83 -26.80
N ALA A 68 -5.60 15.24 -25.63
CA ALA A 68 -6.90 15.29 -24.96
C ALA A 68 -7.24 16.66 -24.35
N LEU A 69 -6.23 17.49 -24.06
CA LEU A 69 -6.40 18.91 -23.69
C LEU A 69 -6.67 19.78 -24.93
N THR A 70 -5.95 19.54 -26.03
CA THR A 70 -6.13 20.24 -27.31
C THR A 70 -7.52 19.99 -27.90
N ASN A 71 -8.02 18.75 -27.77
CA ASN A 71 -9.32 18.32 -28.26
C ASN A 71 -10.36 18.23 -27.10
N LEU A 72 -10.31 19.17 -26.14
CA LEU A 72 -11.24 19.19 -25.01
C LEU A 72 -12.59 19.82 -25.41
N ASN A 73 -13.65 19.00 -25.42
CA ASN A 73 -15.01 19.45 -25.68
C ASN A 73 -15.46 20.50 -24.64
N PRO A 74 -15.98 21.68 -25.06
CA PRO A 74 -16.47 22.70 -24.14
C PRO A 74 -17.57 22.18 -23.20
N GLY A 75 -17.44 22.45 -21.90
CA GLY A 75 -18.36 21.96 -20.87
C GLY A 75 -18.13 20.51 -20.42
N MET A 76 -17.08 19.84 -20.92
CA MET A 76 -16.74 18.47 -20.57
C MET A 76 -15.55 18.40 -19.60
N SER A 77 -15.56 17.44 -18.67
CA SER A 77 -14.41 17.19 -17.79
C SER A 77 -13.32 16.42 -18.51
N ILE A 78 -12.05 16.77 -18.27
CA ILE A 78 -10.89 16.10 -18.90
C ILE A 78 -10.88 14.58 -18.66
N GLY A 79 -11.30 14.13 -17.47
CA GLY A 79 -11.45 12.70 -17.16
C GLY A 79 -12.49 11.99 -18.04
N LYS A 80 -13.64 12.63 -18.32
CA LYS A 80 -14.61 12.10 -19.27
C LYS A 80 -14.07 12.14 -20.71
N ASN A 81 -13.27 13.16 -21.06
CA ASN A 81 -12.72 13.31 -22.41
C ASN A 81 -11.74 12.19 -22.75
N LEU A 82 -10.87 11.84 -21.79
CA LEU A 82 -9.97 10.70 -21.88
C LEU A 82 -10.69 9.35 -22.01
N ILE A 83 -11.91 9.22 -21.47
CA ILE A 83 -12.75 8.02 -21.65
C ILE A 83 -13.39 7.98 -23.04
N GLU A 84 -13.96 9.10 -23.53
CA GLU A 84 -14.57 9.14 -24.88
C GLU A 84 -13.54 9.04 -26.00
N MET A 85 -12.28 9.41 -25.75
CA MET A 85 -11.13 9.13 -26.63
C MET A 85 -10.58 7.70 -26.51
N GLY A 86 -11.09 6.88 -25.59
CA GLY A 86 -10.64 5.51 -25.37
C GLY A 86 -9.24 5.38 -24.75
N PHE A 87 -8.67 6.46 -24.20
CA PHE A 87 -7.33 6.44 -23.60
C PHE A 87 -7.34 5.81 -22.19
N ILE A 88 -8.45 5.90 -21.45
CA ILE A 88 -8.63 5.28 -20.12
C ILE A 88 -10.04 4.70 -19.97
N THR A 89 -10.22 3.71 -19.09
CA THR A 89 -11.57 3.27 -18.69
C THR A 89 -12.12 4.11 -17.53
N GLN A 90 -13.44 4.02 -17.30
CA GLN A 90 -14.07 4.60 -16.10
C GLN A 90 -13.50 4.04 -14.80
N ARG A 91 -13.03 2.78 -14.79
CA ARG A 91 -12.35 2.19 -13.62
C ARG A 91 -11.01 2.87 -13.39
N ASP A 92 -10.18 3.03 -14.43
CA ASP A 92 -8.88 3.70 -14.29
C ASP A 92 -9.02 5.14 -13.80
N LEU A 93 -10.06 5.86 -14.25
CA LEU A 93 -10.37 7.20 -13.76
C LEU A 93 -10.74 7.20 -12.27
N LEU A 94 -11.53 6.21 -11.82
CA LEU A 94 -11.93 6.05 -10.42
C LEU A 94 -10.74 5.66 -9.52
N ASP A 95 -9.94 4.68 -9.96
CA ASP A 95 -8.75 4.21 -9.26
C ASP A 95 -7.77 5.38 -9.02
N VAL A 96 -7.53 6.18 -10.05
CA VAL A 96 -6.61 7.33 -9.97
C VAL A 96 -7.23 8.52 -9.22
N ALA A 97 -8.56 8.71 -9.26
CA ALA A 97 -9.23 9.70 -8.40
C ALA A 97 -9.13 9.33 -6.91
N ARG A 98 -9.28 8.05 -6.54
CA ARG A 98 -9.05 7.61 -5.15
C ARG A 98 -7.60 7.86 -4.72
N ALA A 99 -6.63 7.47 -5.56
CA ALA A 99 -5.22 7.70 -5.30
C ALA A 99 -4.84 9.20 -5.26
N GLN A 100 -5.62 10.08 -5.90
CA GLN A 100 -5.48 11.53 -5.78
C GLN A 100 -5.87 12.01 -4.38
N VAL A 101 -7.02 11.56 -3.86
CA VAL A 101 -7.48 11.91 -2.50
C VAL A 101 -6.50 11.40 -1.45
N GLU A 102 -6.08 10.15 -1.56
CA GLU A 102 -5.08 9.53 -0.67
C GLU A 102 -3.76 10.32 -0.64
N ARG A 103 -3.26 10.76 -1.81
CA ARG A 103 -2.09 11.67 -1.90
C ARG A 103 -2.33 13.02 -1.22
N VAL A 104 -3.48 13.66 -1.44
CA VAL A 104 -3.77 14.99 -0.88
C VAL A 104 -3.93 14.93 0.64
N VAL A 105 -4.53 13.86 1.17
CA VAL A 105 -4.64 13.63 2.62
C VAL A 105 -3.25 13.41 3.23
N TRP A 106 -2.43 12.52 2.68
CA TRP A 106 -1.06 12.27 3.16
C TRP A 106 -0.18 13.55 3.10
N ALA A 107 -0.20 14.27 1.98
CA ALA A 107 0.55 15.51 1.81
C ALA A 107 0.07 16.64 2.74
N SER A 108 -1.21 16.63 3.14
CA SER A 108 -1.73 17.56 4.14
C SER A 108 -1.23 17.22 5.55
N ILE A 109 -1.33 15.95 5.95
CA ILE A 109 -0.85 15.45 7.25
C ILE A 109 0.66 15.64 7.41
N ALA A 110 1.42 15.51 6.32
CA ALA A 110 2.87 15.68 6.27
C ALA A 110 3.35 17.14 6.16
N THR A 111 2.45 18.12 6.02
CA THR A 111 2.82 19.55 5.95
C THR A 111 3.00 20.10 7.38
N PRO A 112 4.21 20.50 7.81
CA PRO A 112 4.46 21.00 9.16
C PRO A 112 3.95 22.44 9.35
N GLU A 113 3.69 22.81 10.60
CA GLU A 113 3.54 24.21 11.10
C GLU A 113 2.43 25.09 10.48
N VAL A 114 1.74 24.63 9.43
CA VAL A 114 0.54 25.29 8.90
C VAL A 114 -0.66 24.97 9.79
N VAL A 115 -1.35 26.01 10.26
CA VAL A 115 -2.60 25.87 11.02
C VAL A 115 -3.76 25.54 10.05
N PRO A 116 -4.50 24.44 10.24
CA PRO A 116 -5.68 24.14 9.44
C PRO A 116 -6.89 24.99 9.83
N ALA A 117 -7.80 25.20 8.89
CA ALA A 117 -9.08 25.85 9.10
C ALA A 117 -10.22 24.89 8.76
N PHE A 118 -11.25 24.81 9.61
CA PHE A 118 -12.41 23.94 9.38
C PHE A 118 -13.69 24.76 9.23
N GLU A 119 -14.36 24.63 8.08
CA GLU A 119 -15.66 25.23 7.79
C GLU A 119 -16.75 24.15 7.95
N ALA A 120 -17.51 24.21 9.05
CA ALA A 120 -18.62 23.31 9.30
C ALA A 120 -19.81 23.66 8.38
N LYS A 121 -20.08 22.81 7.40
CA LYS A 121 -21.14 22.98 6.39
C LYS A 121 -21.56 21.60 5.86
N GLU A 122 -22.83 21.41 5.54
CA GLU A 122 -23.26 20.26 4.73
C GLU A 122 -22.59 20.28 3.34
N LEU A 123 -22.21 19.10 2.84
CA LEU A 123 -21.58 18.96 1.53
C LEU A 123 -22.63 18.91 0.43
N ASP A 124 -22.52 19.81 -0.55
CA ASP A 124 -23.50 19.97 -1.63
C ASP A 124 -23.77 18.67 -2.39
N ALA A 125 -24.98 18.52 -2.95
CA ALA A 125 -25.38 17.31 -3.70
C ALA A 125 -24.54 17.04 -4.96
N THR A 126 -23.82 18.05 -5.45
CA THR A 126 -22.86 17.96 -6.57
C THR A 126 -21.45 17.54 -6.14
N THR A 127 -21.15 17.51 -4.83
CA THR A 127 -19.85 17.09 -4.31
C THR A 127 -19.66 15.59 -4.54
N VAL A 128 -18.59 15.25 -5.28
CA VAL A 128 -18.16 13.88 -5.52
C VAL A 128 -17.90 13.20 -4.18
N ARG A 129 -18.51 12.04 -3.97
CA ARG A 129 -18.30 11.19 -2.79
C ARG A 129 -17.72 9.86 -3.27
N LEU A 130 -16.51 9.54 -2.81
CA LEU A 130 -15.83 8.28 -3.11
C LEU A 130 -15.81 7.40 -1.86
N PRO A 131 -15.97 6.07 -1.99
CA PRO A 131 -15.90 5.17 -0.85
C PRO A 131 -14.44 5.01 -0.38
N PHE A 132 -14.19 5.43 0.86
CA PHE A 132 -12.93 5.23 1.57
C PHE A 132 -13.18 4.56 2.93
N ASP A 133 -12.22 3.73 3.34
CA ASP A 133 -12.02 3.38 4.74
C ASP A 133 -11.16 4.52 5.34
N THR A 134 -11.80 5.46 6.05
CA THR A 134 -11.09 6.62 6.61
C THR A 134 -10.03 6.20 7.62
N PRO A 135 -10.31 5.29 8.59
CA PRO A 135 -9.27 4.72 9.46
C PRO A 135 -8.06 4.13 8.72
N ALA A 136 -8.26 3.30 7.69
CA ALA A 136 -7.15 2.71 6.94
C ALA A 136 -6.36 3.75 6.12
N MET A 137 -7.03 4.75 5.53
CA MET A 137 -6.36 5.85 4.82
C MET A 137 -5.56 6.75 5.78
N LEU A 138 -6.08 7.03 6.98
CA LEU A 138 -5.38 7.77 8.02
C LEU A 138 -4.18 6.97 8.57
N LEU A 139 -4.34 5.67 8.80
CA LEU A 139 -3.25 4.76 9.19
C LEU A 139 -2.14 4.76 8.13
N ALA A 140 -2.50 4.55 6.86
CA ALA A 140 -1.55 4.56 5.75
C ALA A 140 -0.82 5.92 5.64
N SER A 141 -1.51 7.04 5.90
CA SER A 141 -0.91 8.37 5.89
C SER A 141 0.14 8.56 6.99
N VAL A 142 -0.12 8.09 8.21
CA VAL A 142 0.82 8.20 9.35
C VAL A 142 2.01 7.25 9.18
N LEU A 143 1.78 6.01 8.71
CA LEU A 143 2.87 5.05 8.44
C LEU A 143 3.82 5.47 7.31
N ASN A 144 3.44 6.43 6.47
CA ASN A 144 4.27 6.97 5.38
C ASN A 144 4.92 8.33 5.71
N LEU A 145 4.81 8.84 6.94
CA LEU A 145 5.56 10.01 7.37
C LEU A 145 7.07 9.74 7.33
N GLN A 146 7.85 10.72 6.89
CA GLN A 146 9.32 10.61 6.75
C GLN A 146 10.08 11.34 7.87
N ASP A 147 9.45 12.32 8.52
CA ASP A 147 10.01 13.07 9.65
C ASP A 147 9.95 12.22 10.93
N ARG A 148 10.98 11.38 11.10
CA ARG A 148 11.13 10.47 12.25
C ARG A 148 11.24 11.21 13.58
N GLU A 149 11.94 12.35 13.58
CA GLU A 149 12.19 13.14 14.78
C GLU A 149 10.87 13.74 15.27
N ARG A 150 10.09 14.36 14.39
CA ARG A 150 8.80 14.97 14.73
C ARG A 150 7.70 13.97 15.10
N VAL A 151 7.69 12.78 14.49
CA VAL A 151 6.79 11.69 14.92
C VAL A 151 7.12 11.22 16.34
N LEU A 152 8.40 11.13 16.70
CA LEU A 152 8.82 10.75 18.06
C LEU A 152 8.60 11.88 19.08
N GLU A 153 8.82 13.14 18.71
CA GLU A 153 8.45 14.31 19.53
C GLU A 153 6.95 14.32 19.86
N GLU A 154 6.09 14.05 18.87
CA GLU A 154 4.63 14.02 19.07
C GLU A 154 4.16 12.75 19.78
N LEU A 155 4.83 11.62 19.60
CA LEU A 155 4.51 10.37 20.30
C LEU A 155 4.79 10.47 21.80
N GLY A 156 5.97 10.98 22.17
CA GLY A 156 6.49 10.98 23.54
C GLY A 156 7.49 9.84 23.80
N PRO A 157 7.95 9.69 25.05
CA PRO A 157 9.01 8.74 25.41
C PRO A 157 8.59 7.26 25.29
N LEU A 158 9.55 6.42 24.85
CA LEU A 158 9.30 5.01 24.50
C LEU A 158 9.18 4.04 25.69
N ASN A 159 9.19 4.54 26.94
CA ASN A 159 8.83 3.78 28.14
C ASN A 159 7.33 3.89 28.50
N GLN A 160 6.52 4.54 27.65
CA GLN A 160 5.07 4.56 27.76
C GLN A 160 4.46 3.18 27.46
N VAL A 161 3.36 2.87 28.13
CA VAL A 161 2.52 1.67 27.94
C VAL A 161 1.27 2.05 27.14
N VAL A 162 0.87 1.17 26.22
CA VAL A 162 -0.29 1.35 25.34
C VAL A 162 -1.51 0.67 25.94
N VAL A 163 -2.56 1.45 26.27
CA VAL A 163 -3.86 0.93 26.73
C VAL A 163 -4.89 1.10 25.61
N LEU A 164 -5.48 0.01 25.14
CA LEU A 164 -6.46 0.02 24.05
C LEU A 164 -7.86 0.50 24.48
N GLU A 165 -8.50 1.29 23.62
CA GLU A 165 -9.82 1.89 23.85
C GLU A 165 -10.88 1.20 22.96
N GLY A 166 -11.58 0.21 23.52
CA GLY A 166 -12.60 -0.56 22.79
C GLY A 166 -12.01 -1.51 21.74
N ARG A 167 -12.86 -2.04 20.83
CA ARG A 167 -12.48 -3.15 19.91
C ARG A 167 -12.25 -2.76 18.44
N ARG A 168 -12.52 -1.51 18.02
CA ARG A 168 -12.44 -1.08 16.61
C ARG A 168 -11.06 -1.23 15.96
N HIS A 169 -9.99 -1.30 16.76
CA HIS A 169 -8.65 -1.63 16.28
C HIS A 169 -8.55 -3.02 15.59
N GLN A 170 -9.53 -3.91 15.79
CA GLN A 170 -9.61 -5.25 15.20
C GLN A 170 -10.20 -5.24 13.78
N GLU A 171 -10.85 -4.15 13.37
CA GLU A 171 -11.47 -3.98 12.05
C GLU A 171 -10.46 -3.46 10.99
N LEU A 172 -9.23 -3.12 11.40
CA LEU A 172 -8.17 -2.59 10.54
C LEU A 172 -7.56 -3.66 9.62
N ALA A 173 -7.46 -3.33 8.33
CA ALA A 173 -6.54 -3.99 7.40
C ALA A 173 -5.08 -3.58 7.71
N LEU A 174 -4.39 -4.35 8.57
CA LEU A 174 -3.01 -4.07 8.97
C LEU A 174 -1.97 -4.60 7.96
N PRO A 175 -0.89 -3.85 7.68
CA PRO A 175 0.31 -4.38 7.02
C PRO A 175 0.87 -5.61 7.74
N ALA A 176 1.41 -6.58 6.98
CA ALA A 176 1.81 -7.90 7.49
C ALA A 176 2.75 -7.88 8.71
N ASP A 177 3.63 -6.87 8.82
CA ASP A 177 4.53 -6.67 9.95
C ASP A 177 3.82 -6.16 11.23
N LEU A 178 2.69 -5.48 11.09
CA LEU A 178 1.89 -4.94 12.19
C LEU A 178 0.76 -5.89 12.64
N VAL A 179 0.40 -6.92 11.85
CA VAL A 179 -0.69 -7.88 12.15
C VAL A 179 -0.54 -8.54 13.53
N ARG A 180 0.68 -8.76 14.02
CA ARG A 180 0.92 -9.33 15.36
C ARG A 180 0.66 -8.36 16.52
N LEU A 181 0.68 -7.04 16.28
CA LEU A 181 0.67 -6.06 17.37
C LEU A 181 -0.61 -6.04 18.21
N PRO A 182 -1.84 -6.07 17.65
CA PRO A 182 -3.05 -6.03 18.48
C PRO A 182 -3.14 -7.12 19.55
N GLY A 183 -2.56 -8.30 19.30
CA GLY A 183 -2.49 -9.40 20.29
C GLY A 183 -1.40 -9.24 21.36
N LEU A 184 -0.53 -8.23 21.24
CA LEU A 184 0.53 -7.88 22.20
C LEU A 184 0.22 -6.60 22.99
N LEU A 185 -0.80 -5.83 22.58
CA LEU A 185 -1.25 -4.61 23.26
C LEU A 185 -2.13 -4.93 24.47
N ASP A 186 -1.55 -5.67 25.43
CA ASP A 186 -2.22 -6.15 26.65
C ASP A 186 -2.35 -5.11 27.77
N GLY A 187 -1.81 -3.90 27.58
CA GLY A 187 -1.82 -2.83 28.59
C GLY A 187 -0.75 -2.96 29.68
N SER A 188 0.21 -3.87 29.53
CA SER A 188 1.35 -4.02 30.47
C SER A 188 2.70 -3.59 29.88
N ARG A 189 2.90 -3.75 28.57
CA ARG A 189 4.21 -3.60 27.90
C ARG A 189 4.51 -2.17 27.45
N THR A 190 5.79 -1.78 27.57
CA THR A 190 6.29 -0.52 26.99
C THR A 190 6.47 -0.60 25.47
N LEU A 191 6.54 0.56 24.80
CA LEU A 191 6.84 0.63 23.35
C LEU A 191 8.18 -0.03 22.98
N LEU A 192 9.18 0.04 23.86
CA LEU A 192 10.46 -0.65 23.70
C LEU A 192 10.33 -2.18 23.71
N GLU A 193 9.52 -2.73 24.60
CA GLU A 193 9.29 -4.18 24.71
C GLU A 193 8.43 -4.69 23.54
N LEU A 194 7.37 -3.95 23.19
CA LEU A 194 6.53 -4.21 22.03
C LEU A 194 7.34 -4.26 20.72
N SER A 195 8.27 -3.32 20.52
CA SER A 195 9.17 -3.32 19.36
C SER A 195 10.02 -4.59 19.30
N ARG A 196 10.60 -5.00 20.43
CA ARG A 196 11.44 -6.20 20.57
C ARG A 196 10.67 -7.49 20.31
N GLU A 197 9.47 -7.65 20.86
CA GLU A 197 8.70 -8.91 20.79
C GLU A 197 7.87 -9.06 19.51
N ALA A 198 7.39 -7.96 18.95
CA ALA A 198 6.76 -7.96 17.63
C ALA A 198 7.79 -8.12 16.49
N SER A 199 9.06 -7.81 16.75
CA SER A 199 10.14 -7.63 15.77
C SER A 199 9.88 -6.48 14.79
N VAL A 200 9.23 -5.41 15.28
CA VAL A 200 8.83 -4.23 14.49
C VAL A 200 9.79 -3.07 14.78
N GLU A 201 10.21 -2.37 13.72
CA GLU A 201 11.14 -1.24 13.82
C GLU A 201 10.55 -0.10 14.70
N PRO A 202 11.30 0.48 15.66
CA PRO A 202 10.72 1.35 16.70
C PRO A 202 9.97 2.58 16.18
N PHE A 203 10.41 3.19 15.08
CA PHE A 203 9.72 4.34 14.50
C PHE A 203 8.43 3.90 13.81
N ARG A 204 8.43 2.76 13.11
CA ARG A 204 7.23 2.20 12.48
C ARG A 204 6.18 1.75 13.49
N LEU A 205 6.61 1.17 14.63
CA LEU A 205 5.73 0.95 15.78
C LEU A 205 5.20 2.29 16.32
N GLY A 206 6.09 3.27 16.54
CA GLY A 206 5.72 4.60 17.03
C GLY A 206 4.67 5.29 16.15
N ALA A 207 4.79 5.20 14.83
CA ALA A 207 3.81 5.71 13.87
C ALA A 207 2.45 4.99 13.97
N PHE A 208 2.44 3.65 14.13
CA PHE A 208 1.21 2.88 14.35
C PHE A 208 0.52 3.27 15.66
N ILE A 209 1.28 3.42 16.75
CA ILE A 209 0.73 3.79 18.05
C ILE A 209 0.28 5.27 18.08
N LEU A 210 1.00 6.17 17.40
CA LEU A 210 0.56 7.56 17.18
C LEU A 210 -0.80 7.59 16.46
N PHE A 211 -0.98 6.78 15.41
CA PHE A 211 -2.28 6.62 14.76
C PHE A 211 -3.36 6.15 15.75
N LEU A 212 -3.11 5.08 16.53
CA LEU A 212 -4.08 4.57 17.51
C LEU A 212 -4.44 5.61 18.58
N ARG A 213 -3.49 6.43 19.02
CA ARG A 213 -3.71 7.53 19.96
C ARG A 213 -4.59 8.63 19.35
N GLU A 214 -4.21 9.15 18.19
CA GLU A 214 -4.89 10.29 17.58
C GLU A 214 -6.28 9.93 17.05
N VAL A 215 -6.52 8.67 16.65
CA VAL A 215 -7.86 8.15 16.28
C VAL A 215 -8.71 7.81 17.52
N GLY A 216 -8.12 7.83 18.72
CA GLY A 216 -8.81 7.59 20.00
C GLY A 216 -9.12 6.13 20.26
N TRP A 217 -8.30 5.21 19.75
CA TRP A 217 -8.37 3.76 19.98
C TRP A 217 -7.26 3.25 20.91
N ALA A 218 -6.38 4.13 21.39
CA ALA A 218 -5.47 3.87 22.49
C ALA A 218 -5.20 5.14 23.32
N ARG A 219 -4.78 4.96 24.57
CA ARG A 219 -4.12 5.96 25.39
C ARG A 219 -2.68 5.51 25.68
N LEU A 220 -1.82 6.50 25.91
CA LEU A 220 -0.45 6.27 26.36
C LEU A 220 -0.36 6.64 27.83
N LEU A 221 0.11 5.71 28.65
CA LEU A 221 0.41 5.93 30.06
C LEU A 221 1.92 5.95 30.24
N GLU A 222 2.45 7.05 30.75
CA GLU A 222 3.81 7.05 31.30
C GLU A 222 3.80 6.24 32.59
N LEU A 223 4.56 5.14 32.61
CA LEU A 223 4.91 4.51 33.86
C LEU A 223 5.65 5.56 34.71
N PRO A 224 5.28 5.75 35.99
CA PRO A 224 6.01 6.64 36.87
C PRO A 224 7.48 6.21 36.89
N PRO A 225 8.44 7.15 36.93
CA PRO A 225 9.85 6.81 36.93
C PRO A 225 10.13 5.85 38.09
N LEU A 226 10.66 4.66 37.77
CA LEU A 226 10.96 3.63 38.75
C LEU A 226 11.89 4.20 39.82
N ASP A 227 11.34 4.58 40.99
CA ASP A 227 12.14 4.86 42.17
C ASP A 227 12.83 3.55 42.52
N ARG A 228 14.11 3.46 42.16
CA ARG A 228 14.93 2.29 42.45
C ARG A 228 14.92 1.98 43.93
N ARG A 229 14.81 2.96 44.82
CA ARG A 229 14.73 2.72 46.27
C ARG A 229 13.38 2.12 46.69
N ALA A 230 12.29 2.39 45.97
CA ALA A 230 10.98 1.77 46.22
C ALA A 230 10.93 0.36 45.64
N LEU A 231 11.51 0.15 44.46
CA LEU A 231 11.65 -1.18 43.86
C LEU A 231 12.61 -2.06 44.69
N GLU A 232 13.74 -1.51 45.13
CA GLU A 232 14.67 -2.16 46.05
C GLU A 232 13.96 -2.53 47.36
N ARG A 233 13.18 -1.63 47.98
CA ARG A 233 12.35 -1.93 49.17
C ARG A 233 11.27 -2.99 48.92
N ALA A 234 10.60 -2.98 47.76
CA ALA A 234 9.54 -3.93 47.43
C ALA A 234 10.06 -5.30 46.96
N LEU A 235 11.35 -5.39 46.62
CA LEU A 235 12.07 -6.64 46.32
C LEU A 235 12.96 -7.08 47.49
N ASP A 236 13.04 -6.29 48.56
CA ASP A 236 13.74 -6.66 49.79
C ASP A 236 12.87 -7.68 50.54
N PRO A 237 13.33 -8.93 50.76
CA PRO A 237 12.58 -9.91 51.55
C PRO A 237 12.46 -9.52 53.04
N ALA A 238 13.04 -8.39 53.45
CA ALA A 238 12.95 -7.83 54.80
C ALA A 238 11.75 -6.88 55.05
N GLU A 239 10.65 -6.96 54.29
CA GLU A 239 9.37 -6.46 54.84
C GLU A 239 9.06 -7.22 56.15
N PRO A 240 8.90 -6.53 57.29
CA PRO A 240 8.59 -7.21 58.55
C PRO A 240 7.17 -7.74 58.48
N ALA A 241 7.02 -9.06 58.35
CA ALA A 241 5.74 -9.73 58.27
C ALA A 241 4.82 -9.28 59.42
N LEU A 242 3.68 -8.66 59.07
CA LEU A 242 2.73 -8.11 60.05
C LEU A 242 1.97 -9.19 60.84
N THR A 243 2.18 -10.47 60.52
CA THR A 243 1.85 -11.59 61.39
C THR A 243 2.87 -11.68 62.54
N PRO A 244 2.46 -11.55 63.82
CA PRO A 244 3.38 -11.79 64.93
C PRO A 244 3.92 -13.22 64.85
N ALA A 245 5.24 -13.36 65.04
CA ALA A 245 5.90 -14.66 64.96
C ALA A 245 5.28 -15.65 65.98
N LEU A 246 4.76 -16.77 65.47
CA LEU A 246 4.42 -17.90 66.32
C LEU A 246 5.71 -18.41 67.00
N PRO A 247 5.66 -18.78 68.29
CA PRO A 247 6.84 -19.25 69.00
C PRO A 247 7.39 -20.52 68.33
N GLU A 248 8.71 -20.58 68.17
CA GLU A 248 9.38 -21.72 67.54
C GLU A 248 9.04 -23.03 68.30
N PRO A 249 8.66 -24.11 67.59
CA PRO A 249 8.53 -25.41 68.23
C PRO A 249 9.92 -25.87 68.72
N PRO A 250 9.99 -26.60 69.85
CA PRO A 250 11.27 -27.06 70.40
C PRO A 250 12.00 -27.97 69.39
N PRO A 251 13.34 -27.98 69.39
CA PRO A 251 14.12 -28.68 68.38
C PRO A 251 13.84 -30.19 68.39
N VAL A 252 13.16 -30.66 67.36
CA VAL A 252 12.94 -32.09 67.12
C VAL A 252 14.27 -32.73 66.81
N ALA A 253 14.69 -33.69 67.63
CA ALA A 253 15.91 -34.45 67.41
C ALA A 253 15.80 -35.22 66.08
N GLN A 254 16.68 -34.92 65.13
CA GLN A 254 16.78 -35.69 63.88
C GLN A 254 17.12 -37.15 64.22
N PRO A 255 16.38 -38.14 63.70
CA PRO A 255 16.73 -39.54 63.92
C PRO A 255 18.07 -39.82 63.25
N SER A 256 18.94 -40.60 63.90
CA SER A 256 20.20 -41.02 63.29
C SER A 256 19.96 -41.96 62.12
N LEU A 257 20.84 -41.95 61.11
CA LEU A 257 20.79 -42.79 59.90
C LEU A 257 20.50 -44.29 60.17
N PHE A 258 20.95 -44.82 61.32
CA PHE A 258 20.67 -46.20 61.74
C PHE A 258 19.19 -46.50 62.03
N ALA A 259 18.39 -45.50 62.42
CA ALA A 259 16.96 -45.66 62.64
C ALA A 259 16.19 -45.78 61.32
N GLU A 260 16.61 -45.04 60.29
CA GLU A 260 16.03 -45.13 58.94
C GLU A 260 16.37 -46.48 58.28
N ILE A 261 17.62 -46.96 58.44
CA ILE A 261 18.03 -48.29 58.01
C ILE A 261 17.18 -49.38 58.71
N HIS A 262 16.91 -49.26 60.01
CA HIS A 262 16.03 -50.20 60.71
C HIS A 262 14.55 -50.11 60.29
N ALA A 263 14.07 -48.93 59.87
CA ALA A 263 12.73 -48.78 59.33
C ALA A 263 12.58 -49.50 57.96
N SER A 264 13.61 -49.43 57.11
CA SER A 264 13.62 -50.08 55.79
C SER A 264 13.67 -51.62 55.81
N GLN A 265 13.87 -52.23 56.98
CA GLN A 265 13.91 -53.69 57.16
C GLN A 265 12.55 -54.33 57.49
N ARG A 266 11.47 -53.55 57.54
CA ARG A 266 10.11 -54.11 57.68
C ARG A 266 9.56 -54.48 56.30
N PRO A 267 9.03 -55.69 56.09
CA PRO A 267 8.43 -56.06 54.81
C PRO A 267 7.20 -55.18 54.55
N THR A 268 7.13 -54.57 53.36
CA THR A 268 5.97 -53.81 52.89
C THR A 268 5.01 -54.77 52.19
N THR A 269 3.78 -54.85 52.67
CA THR A 269 2.74 -55.85 52.32
C THR A 269 2.22 -55.81 50.88
N ASN A 270 2.75 -54.93 50.03
CA ASN A 270 2.21 -54.67 48.69
C ASN A 270 2.62 -55.70 47.62
N LEU A 271 3.52 -56.64 47.92
CA LEU A 271 3.88 -57.72 46.99
C LEU A 271 3.06 -59.01 47.19
N GLU A 272 2.62 -59.30 48.41
CA GLU A 272 1.87 -60.52 48.72
C GLU A 272 0.43 -60.43 48.19
N HIS A 273 -0.25 -59.30 48.43
CA HIS A 273 -1.57 -59.00 47.84
C HIS A 273 -1.59 -59.01 46.29
N LEU A 274 -0.44 -58.76 45.64
CA LEU A 274 -0.31 -58.79 44.19
C LEU A 274 -0.08 -60.21 43.64
N SER A 275 0.29 -61.17 44.50
CA SER A 275 0.34 -62.59 44.17
C SER A 275 -1.04 -63.23 44.28
N GLU A 276 -1.77 -62.97 45.37
CA GLU A 276 -3.11 -63.53 45.59
C GLU A 276 -4.09 -63.10 44.49
N ALA A 277 -4.05 -61.82 44.09
CA ALA A 277 -4.93 -61.27 43.05
C ALA A 277 -4.65 -61.76 41.62
N LEU A 278 -3.59 -62.56 41.40
CA LEU A 278 -3.26 -63.15 40.09
C LEU A 278 -3.64 -64.64 39.99
N ASP A 279 -3.82 -65.34 41.11
CA ASP A 279 -4.23 -66.76 41.12
C ASP A 279 -5.77 -66.95 41.04
N GLU A 280 -6.58 -65.90 41.25
CA GLU A 280 -8.05 -66.00 41.20
C GLU A 280 -8.68 -65.99 39.78
N LEU A 281 -7.90 -65.69 38.73
CA LEU A 281 -8.41 -65.63 37.35
C LEU A 281 -8.35 -67.00 36.64
N GLY A 282 -9.34 -67.84 36.95
CA GLY A 282 -9.68 -69.03 36.15
C GLY A 282 -10.25 -68.68 34.77
N PRO A 283 -10.25 -69.65 33.82
CA PRO A 283 -10.53 -69.37 32.41
C PRO A 283 -12.01 -69.47 31.99
N ASP A 284 -12.30 -68.79 30.89
CA ASP A 284 -13.34 -69.01 29.87
C ASP A 284 -14.85 -68.76 30.18
N ASP A 285 -15.35 -67.73 29.48
CA ASP A 285 -16.56 -67.71 28.62
C ASP A 285 -18.01 -67.38 29.07
N GLU A 286 -18.71 -66.81 28.08
CA GLU A 286 -20.15 -66.62 27.84
C GLU A 286 -20.97 -65.52 28.57
N LEU A 287 -22.23 -65.37 28.13
CA LEU A 287 -22.84 -64.07 27.73
C LEU A 287 -24.26 -63.79 28.29
N ASP A 288 -24.68 -62.54 28.05
CA ASP A 288 -26.06 -62.05 27.80
C ASP A 288 -27.03 -61.61 28.92
N ASP A 289 -27.76 -60.55 28.53
CA ASP A 289 -29.03 -59.93 28.99
C ASP A 289 -29.24 -59.42 30.44
N ILE A 290 -29.67 -58.15 30.53
CA ILE A 290 -30.12 -57.45 31.74
C ILE A 290 -31.49 -56.80 31.52
N PRO A 291 -32.57 -57.28 32.17
CA PRO A 291 -33.85 -56.55 32.24
C PRO A 291 -33.77 -55.31 33.15
N GLN A 292 -34.47 -54.24 32.78
CA GLN A 292 -34.45 -52.95 33.48
C GLN A 292 -35.47 -52.83 34.64
N THR A 293 -35.34 -51.73 35.39
CA THR A 293 -36.33 -51.04 36.24
C THR A 293 -36.52 -51.46 37.70
N VAL A 294 -36.40 -50.47 38.60
CA VAL A 294 -37.29 -50.17 39.74
C VAL A 294 -37.02 -48.71 40.20
N PRO A 295 -38.00 -47.94 40.72
CA PRO A 295 -37.95 -46.46 40.65
C PRO A 295 -37.42 -45.72 41.90
N MET A 296 -37.25 -44.40 41.73
CA MET A 296 -36.57 -43.45 42.63
C MET A 296 -37.50 -42.81 43.69
N PRO A 297 -37.11 -42.73 44.99
CA PRO A 297 -37.72 -41.88 46.02
C PRO A 297 -37.10 -40.45 46.06
N PRO A 298 -37.74 -39.46 46.73
CA PRO A 298 -37.54 -38.03 46.43
C PRO A 298 -36.41 -37.29 47.18
N ASP A 299 -36.11 -36.09 46.69
CA ASP A 299 -34.99 -35.22 47.07
C ASP A 299 -35.04 -34.58 48.48
N PRO A 300 -33.87 -34.33 49.10
CA PRO A 300 -33.65 -33.24 50.06
C PRO A 300 -33.10 -31.96 49.38
N GLU A 301 -33.44 -30.79 49.91
CA GLU A 301 -33.04 -29.47 49.38
C GLU A 301 -31.54 -29.10 49.62
N PRO A 302 -30.98 -28.11 48.88
CA PRO A 302 -29.54 -28.10 48.55
C PRO A 302 -28.68 -27.04 49.27
N GLU A 303 -27.35 -27.29 49.32
CA GLU A 303 -26.21 -26.37 49.10
C GLU A 303 -24.89 -27.05 49.57
N PRO A 304 -23.67 -26.57 49.21
CA PRO A 304 -23.28 -25.53 48.25
C PRO A 304 -22.36 -26.09 47.11
N ALA A 305 -21.67 -25.22 46.37
CA ALA A 305 -20.92 -25.55 45.14
C ALA A 305 -19.36 -25.50 45.26
N LEU A 306 -18.69 -25.77 44.12
CA LEU A 306 -17.23 -25.77 43.82
C LEU A 306 -16.50 -27.11 44.06
N PRO A 307 -15.38 -27.42 43.36
CA PRO A 307 -14.70 -26.67 42.29
C PRO A 307 -14.55 -27.46 40.95
N ILE A 308 -13.80 -26.89 40.00
CA ILE A 308 -13.38 -27.47 38.72
C ILE A 308 -12.11 -28.32 38.92
N HIS A 309 -11.86 -29.37 38.11
CA HIS A 309 -10.69 -29.48 37.19
C HIS A 309 -10.72 -30.77 36.34
N HIS A 310 -9.99 -30.77 35.22
CA HIS A 310 -9.99 -31.80 34.17
C HIS A 310 -9.20 -33.06 34.54
N GLU A 311 -9.47 -34.19 33.85
CA GLU A 311 -8.38 -35.07 33.39
C GLU A 311 -8.70 -35.84 32.08
N ALA A 312 -7.93 -36.88 31.75
CA ALA A 312 -7.39 -37.12 30.40
C ALA A 312 -8.13 -38.08 29.43
N SER A 313 -7.58 -38.13 28.21
CA SER A 313 -7.92 -38.88 26.99
C SER A 313 -8.17 -40.39 27.08
N GLY A 314 -8.86 -40.93 26.07
CA GLY A 314 -8.92 -42.35 25.68
C GLY A 314 -9.23 -42.53 24.19
N SER A 315 -8.99 -43.72 23.63
CA SER A 315 -8.96 -44.01 22.17
C SER A 315 -9.59 -45.41 21.87
N THR A 316 -9.82 -45.88 20.63
CA THR A 316 -9.34 -45.45 19.29
C THR A 316 -10.43 -45.67 18.20
N GLU A 317 -10.10 -46.28 17.05
CA GLU A 317 -10.96 -46.64 15.91
C GLU A 317 -11.59 -48.05 16.11
N PHE A 318 -12.42 -48.67 15.23
CA PHE A 318 -12.64 -48.50 13.78
C PHE A 318 -13.96 -49.19 13.33
N GLN A 319 -14.84 -48.54 12.54
CA GLN A 319 -15.70 -49.24 11.54
C GLN A 319 -16.34 -48.32 10.48
N GLU A 320 -17.04 -48.92 9.51
CA GLU A 320 -17.24 -48.47 8.12
C GLU A 320 -18.65 -47.86 7.84
N PRO A 321 -18.83 -46.94 6.85
CA PRO A 321 -20.00 -46.05 6.86
C PRO A 321 -21.25 -46.53 6.08
N PRO A 322 -22.47 -46.19 6.57
CA PRO A 322 -23.74 -46.39 5.85
C PRO A 322 -24.02 -45.30 4.77
N PRO A 323 -25.00 -45.52 3.85
CA PRO A 323 -25.17 -44.72 2.64
C PRO A 323 -25.88 -43.36 2.83
N PRO A 324 -25.78 -42.43 1.85
CA PRO A 324 -26.37 -41.09 1.94
C PRO A 324 -27.90 -41.11 1.83
N ALA A 325 -28.57 -40.53 2.82
CA ALA A 325 -30.01 -40.29 2.83
C ALA A 325 -30.39 -38.91 2.24
N GLU A 326 -31.60 -38.80 1.72
CA GLU A 326 -32.07 -37.75 0.81
C GLU A 326 -32.22 -36.36 1.44
N SER A 327 -32.19 -35.31 0.59
CA SER A 327 -32.29 -33.91 1.03
C SER A 327 -33.74 -33.43 1.16
N GLY A 328 -34.22 -33.32 2.41
CA GLY A 328 -35.46 -32.60 2.78
C GLY A 328 -35.23 -31.08 2.94
N PRO A 329 -36.29 -30.25 2.84
CA PRO A 329 -36.13 -28.81 2.64
C PRO A 329 -35.79 -28.00 3.90
N GLU A 330 -34.80 -27.11 3.80
CA GLU A 330 -34.50 -26.09 4.79
C GLU A 330 -35.63 -25.06 4.98
N PRO A 331 -35.77 -24.44 6.19
CA PRO A 331 -36.73 -23.38 6.43
C PRO A 331 -36.42 -22.10 5.60
N PRO A 332 -37.46 -21.34 5.18
CA PRO A 332 -37.29 -20.26 4.21
C PRO A 332 -36.49 -19.07 4.76
N SER A 333 -35.36 -18.77 4.10
CA SER A 333 -34.46 -17.70 4.54
C SER A 333 -35.09 -16.30 4.48
N ARG A 334 -35.01 -15.58 5.61
CA ARG A 334 -35.63 -14.26 5.87
C ARG A 334 -35.16 -13.11 4.96
N ARG A 335 -34.33 -13.39 3.95
CA ARG A 335 -33.78 -12.41 2.98
C ARG A 335 -34.63 -12.27 1.70
N ARG A 336 -35.46 -13.25 1.35
CA ARG A 336 -36.24 -13.24 0.09
C ARG A 336 -37.27 -12.09 -0.07
N PRO A 337 -38.03 -11.63 0.95
CA PRO A 337 -39.00 -10.54 0.76
C PRO A 337 -38.34 -9.18 0.51
N LEU A 338 -37.17 -8.93 1.09
CA LEU A 338 -36.42 -7.67 0.91
C LEU A 338 -35.90 -7.52 -0.52
N ILE A 339 -35.48 -8.61 -1.17
CA ILE A 339 -35.01 -8.59 -2.56
C ILE A 339 -36.18 -8.29 -3.52
N LEU A 340 -37.35 -8.89 -3.30
CA LEU A 340 -38.56 -8.60 -4.08
C LEU A 340 -39.04 -7.15 -3.90
N LEU A 341 -39.01 -6.63 -2.68
CA LEU A 341 -39.34 -5.23 -2.41
C LEU A 341 -38.36 -4.28 -3.11
N GLY A 342 -37.06 -4.57 -3.05
CA GLY A 342 -36.01 -3.80 -3.75
C GLY A 342 -36.22 -3.74 -5.26
N LEU A 343 -36.51 -4.89 -5.90
CA LEU A 343 -36.81 -4.96 -7.34
C LEU A 343 -38.07 -4.17 -7.72
N LEU A 344 -39.12 -4.22 -6.89
CA LEU A 344 -40.36 -3.50 -7.13
C LEU A 344 -40.17 -1.98 -7.02
N VAL A 345 -39.39 -1.50 -6.04
CA VAL A 345 -38.99 -0.08 -5.94
C VAL A 345 -38.17 0.35 -7.16
N LEU A 346 -37.22 -0.48 -7.61
CA LEU A 346 -36.37 -0.18 -8.77
C LEU A 346 -37.20 -0.07 -10.07
N ALA A 347 -38.19 -0.95 -10.25
CA ALA A 347 -39.16 -0.86 -11.34
C ALA A 347 -40.02 0.40 -11.28
N LEU A 348 -40.48 0.79 -10.07
CA LEU A 348 -41.29 2.00 -9.88
C LEU A 348 -40.49 3.27 -10.22
N VAL A 349 -39.25 3.38 -9.75
CA VAL A 349 -38.35 4.50 -10.07
C VAL A 349 -38.04 4.55 -11.57
N GLY A 350 -37.82 3.39 -12.21
CA GLY A 350 -37.64 3.29 -13.66
C GLY A 350 -38.86 3.80 -14.45
N ALA A 351 -40.07 3.43 -14.03
CA ALA A 351 -41.31 3.90 -14.64
C ALA A 351 -41.52 5.42 -14.47
N ILE A 352 -41.28 5.95 -13.27
CA ILE A 352 -41.36 7.40 -12.98
C ILE A 352 -40.36 8.18 -13.85
N TRP A 353 -39.10 7.71 -13.94
CA TRP A 353 -38.08 8.35 -14.76
C TRP A 353 -38.43 8.30 -16.26
N PHE A 354 -38.95 7.18 -16.76
CA PHE A 354 -39.39 7.06 -18.14
C PHE A 354 -40.57 7.99 -18.47
N GLY A 355 -41.56 8.09 -17.56
CA GLY A 355 -42.69 9.02 -17.69
C GLY A 355 -42.25 10.49 -17.73
N LEU A 356 -41.37 10.91 -16.81
CA LEU A 356 -40.76 12.24 -16.82
C LEU A 356 -39.98 12.52 -18.12
N ARG A 357 -39.26 11.51 -18.64
CA ARG A 357 -38.48 11.61 -19.88
C ARG A 357 -39.34 11.65 -21.14
N GLN A 358 -40.54 11.05 -21.14
CA GLN A 358 -41.55 11.27 -22.18
C GLN A 358 -42.16 12.67 -22.08
N ALA A 359 -42.56 13.13 -20.88
CA ALA A 359 -43.13 14.46 -20.68
C ALA A 359 -42.15 15.60 -21.05
N ALA A 360 -40.85 15.39 -20.87
CA ALA A 360 -39.81 16.31 -21.33
C ALA A 360 -39.61 16.30 -22.86
N ARG A 361 -40.01 15.24 -23.57
CA ARG A 361 -39.97 15.15 -25.03
C ARG A 361 -41.21 15.78 -25.68
N SER A 362 -42.42 15.53 -25.16
CA SER A 362 -43.64 16.14 -25.71
C SER A 362 -43.65 17.67 -25.58
N ARG A 363 -43.05 18.22 -24.51
CA ARG A 363 -42.86 19.67 -24.34
C ARG A 363 -41.85 20.34 -25.30
N ARG A 364 -41.23 19.60 -26.23
CA ARG A 364 -40.34 20.17 -27.27
C ARG A 364 -41.00 20.32 -28.65
N ALA A 365 -42.31 20.05 -28.78
CA ALA A 365 -43.05 20.19 -30.02
C ALA A 365 -44.08 21.33 -29.95
N THR A 366 -43.67 22.53 -30.39
CA THR A 366 -44.56 23.66 -30.70
C THR A 366 -43.99 24.43 -31.89
N PRO A 367 -44.82 24.91 -32.85
CA PRO A 367 -44.35 25.46 -34.11
C PRO A 367 -43.86 26.90 -34.01
N ALA A 368 -43.03 27.33 -34.97
CA ALA A 368 -42.55 28.70 -35.08
C ALA A 368 -43.61 29.64 -35.69
N PRO A 369 -43.67 30.93 -35.28
CA PRO A 369 -44.55 31.93 -35.88
C PRO A 369 -43.97 32.53 -37.17
N PRO A 370 -44.81 33.04 -38.09
CA PRO A 370 -44.38 33.75 -39.29
C PRO A 370 -44.04 35.22 -39.02
N ALA A 371 -43.30 35.86 -39.94
CA ALA A 371 -43.00 37.30 -39.92
C ALA A 371 -43.28 37.93 -41.29
N ASN A 372 -43.91 39.11 -41.27
CA ASN A 372 -44.25 39.96 -42.43
C ASN A 372 -43.06 40.92 -42.74
N LEU A 373 -42.73 41.26 -44.00
CA LEU A 373 -43.22 42.43 -44.77
C LEU A 373 -43.17 43.75 -43.95
N GLU A 374 -42.55 44.87 -44.35
CA GLU A 374 -42.33 45.55 -45.65
C GLU A 374 -41.23 46.67 -45.47
N PRO A 375 -40.93 47.67 -46.37
CA PRO A 375 -41.03 47.82 -47.84
C PRO A 375 -39.66 48.27 -48.50
N VAL A 376 -39.63 49.09 -49.57
CA VAL A 376 -38.57 49.09 -50.64
C VAL A 376 -38.21 50.47 -51.32
N ALA A 377 -36.99 50.58 -51.90
CA ALA A 377 -36.48 51.49 -52.98
C ALA A 377 -36.15 52.98 -52.66
N PRO A 378 -35.44 53.76 -53.56
CA PRO A 378 -34.81 53.49 -54.89
C PRO A 378 -33.26 53.69 -54.95
N ALA A 379 -32.40 53.03 -55.77
CA ALA A 379 -32.33 52.77 -57.25
C ALA A 379 -31.87 54.00 -58.09
N ALA A 380 -30.91 53.98 -59.06
CA ALA A 380 -30.06 52.95 -59.72
C ALA A 380 -28.62 53.55 -60.03
N LYS A 381 -27.81 53.39 -61.12
CA LYS A 381 -27.73 52.78 -62.50
C LYS A 381 -26.26 53.04 -63.06
N PRO A 382 -25.73 52.56 -64.21
CA PRO A 382 -25.72 51.24 -64.90
C PRO A 382 -24.31 50.62 -65.25
N LEU A 383 -24.36 49.45 -65.89
CA LEU A 383 -23.36 48.45 -66.36
C LEU A 383 -22.37 48.88 -67.49
N PRO A 384 -21.34 48.05 -67.91
CA PRO A 384 -21.59 46.86 -68.78
C PRO A 384 -20.70 45.57 -68.61
N SER A 385 -21.34 44.42 -68.89
CA SER A 385 -20.82 43.15 -69.49
C SER A 385 -20.00 42.09 -68.70
N ALA A 386 -20.33 40.82 -68.98
CA ALA A 386 -19.65 39.55 -68.60
C ALA A 386 -19.52 38.63 -69.86
N PRO A 387 -18.91 37.42 -69.82
CA PRO A 387 -19.55 36.16 -69.35
C PRO A 387 -18.66 35.31 -68.41
N GLU A 388 -19.15 34.58 -67.40
CA GLU A 388 -19.96 33.33 -67.36
C GLU A 388 -19.16 32.00 -67.57
N PRO A 389 -19.10 31.10 -66.56
CA PRO A 389 -18.49 29.75 -66.66
C PRO A 389 -19.52 28.60 -66.68
N ALA A 390 -19.23 27.53 -67.45
CA ALA A 390 -20.14 26.40 -67.70
C ALA A 390 -20.06 25.23 -66.68
N LYS A 391 -21.01 24.27 -66.78
CA LYS A 391 -21.22 23.09 -65.90
C LYS A 391 -21.19 21.74 -66.69
N PRO A 392 -21.24 20.55 -66.04
CA PRO A 392 -20.45 19.37 -66.48
C PRO A 392 -21.23 18.13 -67.01
N ALA A 393 -20.48 17.02 -67.21
CA ALA A 393 -20.89 15.61 -67.47
C ALA A 393 -21.18 15.26 -68.96
N PRO A 394 -21.18 13.96 -69.39
CA PRO A 394 -21.09 12.71 -68.63
C PRO A 394 -19.96 11.73 -69.09
N ALA A 395 -20.09 10.43 -68.77
CA ALA A 395 -19.10 9.35 -68.95
C ALA A 395 -19.44 8.34 -70.06
N LEU A 396 -18.52 7.38 -70.38
CA LEU A 396 -18.80 6.09 -71.04
C LEU A 396 -17.62 5.08 -70.91
N GLU A 397 -17.94 3.82 -70.58
CA GLU A 397 -17.21 2.57 -70.90
C GLU A 397 -17.86 1.93 -72.16
N PRO A 398 -17.52 0.71 -72.70
CA PRO A 398 -16.54 -0.31 -72.28
C PRO A 398 -15.68 -0.91 -73.44
N GLU A 399 -14.81 -1.90 -73.13
CA GLU A 399 -14.89 -3.27 -73.71
C GLU A 399 -13.91 -4.27 -73.01
N LYS A 400 -14.04 -5.59 -73.27
CA LYS A 400 -13.52 -6.66 -72.38
C LYS A 400 -13.19 -7.99 -73.10
N LYS A 401 -11.95 -8.51 -72.97
CA LYS A 401 -11.50 -9.91 -73.29
C LYS A 401 -9.97 -10.05 -72.99
N VAL A 402 -9.33 -11.18 -72.67
CA VAL A 402 -9.67 -12.61 -72.37
C VAL A 402 -8.88 -13.04 -71.11
N GLU A 403 -9.31 -14.08 -70.41
CA GLU A 403 -8.63 -14.75 -69.28
C GLU A 403 -8.04 -16.11 -69.71
N ALA A 404 -6.79 -16.43 -69.32
CA ALA A 404 -6.19 -17.77 -69.48
C ALA A 404 -4.94 -18.00 -68.59
N GLU A 405 -5.11 -18.82 -67.54
CA GLU A 405 -4.23 -19.86 -66.94
C GLU A 405 -2.68 -19.73 -66.82
N ALA A 406 -2.13 -20.45 -65.83
CA ALA A 406 -0.71 -20.57 -65.48
C ALA A 406 -0.33 -22.08 -65.37
N PRO A 407 0.82 -22.54 -64.79
CA PRO A 407 2.11 -21.89 -64.47
C PRO A 407 3.33 -22.69 -65.02
N ARG A 408 4.57 -22.18 -64.82
CA ARG A 408 5.81 -23.01 -64.64
C ARG A 408 7.05 -22.20 -64.21
N THR A 409 8.10 -22.93 -63.80
CA THR A 409 9.34 -22.45 -63.13
C THR A 409 10.40 -21.83 -64.05
N PRO A 410 11.27 -20.94 -63.54
CA PRO A 410 12.43 -20.42 -64.27
C PRO A 410 13.69 -21.30 -64.10
N THR A 411 14.59 -21.27 -65.09
CA THR A 411 15.90 -21.96 -65.09
C THR A 411 16.99 -21.06 -65.68
N LEU A 412 18.21 -21.20 -65.14
CA LEU A 412 19.49 -20.49 -65.34
C LEU A 412 19.78 -19.74 -66.67
N ASN A 413 20.66 -18.72 -66.53
CA ASN A 413 21.84 -18.54 -67.38
C ASN A 413 23.07 -18.13 -66.52
N PRO A 414 24.34 -18.30 -66.99
CA PRO A 414 25.51 -18.47 -66.11
C PRO A 414 26.51 -17.29 -65.99
N ASP A 415 27.45 -17.43 -65.04
CA ASP A 415 28.57 -16.52 -64.73
C ASP A 415 29.75 -16.53 -65.73
N PRO A 416 30.60 -15.49 -65.71
CA PRO A 416 32.05 -15.57 -65.85
C PRO A 416 32.78 -15.56 -64.48
N ALA A 417 33.87 -16.32 -64.35
CA ALA A 417 34.57 -16.58 -63.08
C ALA A 417 35.86 -15.70 -62.89
N PRO A 418 36.80 -16.00 -61.96
CA PRO A 418 36.93 -15.17 -60.75
C PRO A 418 38.29 -14.46 -60.56
N ALA A 419 38.30 -13.47 -59.67
CA ALA A 419 39.50 -12.76 -59.18
C ALA A 419 39.77 -13.10 -57.69
N PRO A 420 41.01 -12.93 -57.17
CA PRO A 420 41.51 -13.77 -56.09
C PRO A 420 40.98 -13.42 -54.69
N ILE A 421 40.83 -14.47 -53.88
CA ILE A 421 40.48 -14.43 -52.46
C ILE A 421 41.59 -13.71 -51.67
N PRO A 422 41.29 -12.61 -50.95
CA PRO A 422 42.15 -12.14 -49.86
C PRO A 422 42.16 -13.20 -48.76
N ALA A 423 43.34 -13.63 -48.32
CA ALA A 423 43.47 -14.57 -47.22
C ALA A 423 42.68 -14.09 -45.98
N PRO A 424 42.10 -15.00 -45.17
CA PRO A 424 41.29 -14.61 -44.03
C PRO A 424 42.12 -13.71 -43.11
N ILE A 425 41.69 -12.45 -42.96
CA ILE A 425 42.30 -11.51 -42.02
C ILE A 425 42.14 -12.16 -40.65
N SER A 426 43.28 -12.63 -40.10
CA SER A 426 43.32 -13.31 -38.82
C SER A 426 42.55 -12.49 -37.80
N ALA A 427 41.56 -13.10 -37.15
CA ALA A 427 40.62 -12.40 -36.29
C ALA A 427 41.40 -11.72 -35.17
N GLN A 428 41.67 -10.42 -35.33
CA GLN A 428 42.19 -9.58 -34.27
C GLN A 428 41.12 -9.57 -33.18
N LYS A 429 41.33 -10.44 -32.19
CA LYS A 429 40.62 -10.47 -30.92
C LYS A 429 40.38 -9.03 -30.50
N PRO A 430 39.12 -8.55 -30.45
CA PRO A 430 38.85 -7.13 -30.32
C PRO A 430 39.65 -6.57 -29.16
N GLY A 431 40.49 -5.57 -29.45
CA GLY A 431 41.12 -4.78 -28.41
C GLY A 431 40.03 -4.29 -27.46
N PRO A 432 40.25 -4.29 -26.14
CA PRO A 432 39.21 -3.98 -25.17
C PRO A 432 38.54 -2.67 -25.58
N ALA A 433 37.23 -2.74 -25.84
CA ALA A 433 36.50 -1.67 -26.53
C ALA A 433 36.81 -0.32 -25.86
N PRO A 434 37.12 0.74 -26.65
CA PRO A 434 37.63 1.99 -26.11
C PRO A 434 36.70 2.48 -25.01
N THR A 435 37.26 2.70 -23.82
CA THR A 435 36.45 3.08 -22.65
C THR A 435 35.73 4.38 -22.99
N PRO A 436 34.38 4.41 -22.92
CA PRO A 436 33.58 5.55 -23.38
C PRO A 436 34.03 6.81 -22.63
N SER A 437 34.25 7.90 -23.36
CA SER A 437 34.75 9.15 -22.78
C SER A 437 33.72 9.77 -21.82
N ARG A 438 34.13 10.79 -21.06
CA ARG A 438 33.18 11.56 -20.22
C ARG A 438 32.07 12.18 -21.06
N ALA A 439 32.41 12.75 -22.21
CA ALA A 439 31.48 13.32 -23.15
C ALA A 439 30.49 12.25 -23.68
N ASP A 440 30.97 11.05 -24.03
CA ASP A 440 30.10 9.96 -24.49
C ASP A 440 29.10 9.56 -23.40
N ARG A 441 29.57 9.33 -22.17
CA ARG A 441 28.70 8.94 -21.05
C ARG A 441 27.68 10.03 -20.69
N LEU A 442 28.11 11.29 -20.66
CA LEU A 442 27.23 12.43 -20.45
C LEU A 442 26.15 12.50 -21.55
N GLN A 443 26.53 12.37 -22.82
CA GLN A 443 25.61 12.40 -23.95
C GLN A 443 24.63 11.24 -23.95
N THR A 444 25.07 10.02 -23.61
CA THR A 444 24.21 8.84 -23.50
C THR A 444 23.20 9.01 -22.36
N ILE A 445 23.61 9.51 -21.19
CA ILE A 445 22.68 9.81 -20.08
C ILE A 445 21.68 10.89 -20.48
N LEU A 446 22.12 12.01 -21.07
CA LEU A 446 21.24 13.11 -21.51
C LEU A 446 20.21 12.66 -22.55
N LYS A 447 20.58 11.76 -23.47
CA LYS A 447 19.67 11.15 -24.47
C LYS A 447 18.65 10.19 -23.86
N GLY A 448 18.82 9.77 -22.60
CA GLY A 448 17.94 8.82 -21.94
C GLY A 448 18.15 7.35 -22.35
N ASP A 449 19.23 7.03 -23.09
CA ASP A 449 19.59 5.63 -23.38
C ASP A 449 20.20 4.98 -22.13
N LEU A 450 19.30 4.58 -21.24
CA LEU A 450 19.61 3.97 -19.96
C LEU A 450 20.32 2.62 -20.11
N SER A 451 20.05 1.87 -21.20
CA SER A 451 20.71 0.60 -21.48
C SER A 451 22.21 0.81 -21.77
N GLN A 452 22.51 1.72 -22.69
CA GLN A 452 23.90 2.07 -23.02
C GLN A 452 24.57 2.77 -21.83
N ALA A 453 23.90 3.67 -21.11
CA ALA A 453 24.47 4.38 -19.95
C ALA A 453 24.91 3.42 -18.83
N LEU A 454 24.16 2.35 -18.59
CA LEU A 454 24.50 1.33 -17.60
C LEU A 454 25.64 0.42 -18.07
N ALA A 455 25.69 0.07 -19.36
CA ALA A 455 26.81 -0.68 -19.94
C ALA A 455 28.13 0.13 -19.87
N GLN A 456 28.07 1.42 -20.24
CA GLN A 456 29.19 2.35 -20.09
C GLN A 456 29.58 2.56 -18.62
N GLY A 457 28.59 2.64 -17.71
CA GLY A 457 28.81 2.82 -16.28
C GLY A 457 29.44 1.60 -15.59
N ALA A 458 29.11 0.39 -16.03
CA ALA A 458 29.79 -0.84 -15.60
C ALA A 458 31.26 -0.86 -16.02
N LEU A 459 31.59 -0.40 -17.23
CA LEU A 459 32.98 -0.23 -17.68
C LEU A 459 33.72 0.81 -16.82
N GLN A 460 33.11 1.97 -16.56
CA GLN A 460 33.72 3.01 -15.72
C GLN A 460 33.93 2.54 -14.28
N ARG A 461 32.95 1.86 -13.65
CA ARG A 461 33.08 1.26 -12.31
C ARG A 461 34.19 0.18 -12.26
N LYS A 462 34.48 -0.51 -13.37
CA LYS A 462 35.61 -1.44 -13.48
C LYS A 462 36.95 -0.70 -13.63
N ALA A 463 36.99 0.39 -14.41
CA ALA A 463 38.19 1.22 -14.59
C ALA A 463 38.58 2.00 -13.31
N LEU A 464 37.60 2.37 -12.47
CA LEU A 464 37.82 3.16 -11.24
C LEU A 464 38.06 2.32 -9.97
N GLN A 465 38.35 1.03 -10.09
CA GLN A 465 38.64 0.19 -8.93
C GLN A 465 39.82 0.70 -8.10
N GLY A 466 39.73 0.55 -6.78
CA GLY A 466 40.68 1.11 -5.82
C GLY A 466 40.57 2.63 -5.58
N ARG A 467 39.73 3.37 -6.33
CA ARG A 467 39.56 4.83 -6.19
C ARG A 467 38.30 5.20 -5.41
N TRP A 468 38.17 6.47 -5.07
CA TRP A 468 36.98 7.08 -4.49
C TRP A 468 36.13 7.75 -5.58
N THR A 469 34.82 7.80 -5.37
CA THR A 469 33.85 8.49 -6.23
C THR A 469 32.76 9.13 -5.35
N LEU A 470 32.01 10.09 -5.88
CA LEU A 470 30.95 10.80 -5.17
C LEU A 470 29.59 10.35 -5.69
N ARG A 471 28.75 9.73 -4.86
CA ARG A 471 27.35 9.47 -5.22
C ARG A 471 26.57 10.77 -5.10
N LEU A 472 26.00 11.25 -6.20
CA LEU A 472 25.18 12.45 -6.26
C LEU A 472 23.72 12.19 -5.89
N GLU A 473 23.17 11.04 -6.31
CA GLU A 473 21.74 10.76 -6.23
C GLU A 473 21.44 9.26 -6.32
N ILE A 474 20.22 8.86 -5.92
CA ILE A 474 19.59 7.58 -6.28
C ILE A 474 18.23 7.90 -6.89
N ALA A 475 17.99 7.55 -8.15
CA ALA A 475 16.72 7.79 -8.83
C ALA A 475 16.18 6.55 -9.54
N CYS A 476 14.87 6.39 -9.56
CA CYS A 476 14.17 5.25 -10.18
C CYS A 476 13.56 5.59 -11.55
N GLN A 477 13.71 6.83 -12.03
CA GLN A 477 13.12 7.33 -13.28
C GLN A 477 14.22 7.91 -14.18
N GLY A 478 14.13 7.65 -15.49
CA GLY A 478 15.12 8.14 -16.47
C GLY A 478 15.22 9.67 -16.53
N ALA A 479 14.08 10.36 -16.43
CA ALA A 479 14.01 11.82 -16.46
C ALA A 479 14.82 12.49 -15.34
N THR A 480 14.86 11.90 -14.14
CA THR A 480 15.66 12.40 -13.01
C THR A 480 17.16 12.28 -13.31
N LEU A 481 17.58 11.14 -13.90
CA LEU A 481 18.98 10.91 -14.31
C LEU A 481 19.43 11.89 -15.41
N GLN A 482 18.53 12.19 -16.35
CA GLN A 482 18.74 13.23 -17.36
C GLN A 482 18.86 14.62 -16.73
N HIS A 483 18.01 14.95 -15.76
CA HIS A 483 18.06 16.23 -15.05
C HIS A 483 19.38 16.40 -14.27
N ALA A 484 19.80 15.40 -13.50
CA ALA A 484 21.07 15.40 -12.77
C ALA A 484 22.29 15.56 -13.70
N ALA A 485 22.23 15.03 -14.92
CA ALA A 485 23.26 15.24 -15.94
C ALA A 485 23.22 16.66 -16.56
N GLU A 486 22.04 17.20 -16.82
CA GLU A 486 21.85 18.57 -17.35
C GLU A 486 22.36 19.63 -16.35
N LEU A 487 22.16 19.43 -15.04
CA LEU A 487 22.66 20.32 -13.97
C LEU A 487 24.20 20.45 -13.90
N LEU A 488 24.95 19.53 -14.51
CA LEU A 488 26.43 19.54 -14.55
C LEU A 488 26.98 19.77 -15.96
N LYS A 489 26.12 20.00 -16.94
CA LYS A 489 26.47 20.27 -18.34
C LYS A 489 27.33 21.53 -18.45
N GLY A 490 28.40 21.43 -19.23
CA GLY A 490 29.42 22.48 -19.34
C GLY A 490 30.60 22.37 -18.36
N GLN A 491 30.59 21.42 -17.40
CA GLN A 491 31.68 21.22 -16.43
C GLN A 491 32.60 20.02 -16.71
N ASP A 492 32.52 19.40 -17.90
CA ASP A 492 33.08 18.07 -18.23
C ASP A 492 32.91 17.02 -17.09
N PRO A 493 31.68 16.80 -16.59
CA PRO A 493 31.47 15.96 -15.42
C PRO A 493 31.73 14.48 -15.74
N ASP A 494 32.61 13.86 -14.97
CA ASP A 494 32.94 12.43 -15.04
C ASP A 494 31.80 11.58 -14.44
N LEU A 495 30.64 11.58 -15.11
CA LEU A 495 29.45 10.86 -14.67
C LEU A 495 29.48 9.39 -15.08
N PHE A 496 28.87 8.55 -14.25
CA PHE A 496 28.47 7.19 -14.59
C PHE A 496 27.29 6.72 -13.73
N LEU A 497 26.52 5.77 -14.27
CA LEU A 497 25.39 5.15 -13.57
C LEU A 497 25.75 3.76 -13.06
N VAL A 498 25.20 3.39 -11.90
CA VAL A 498 25.27 2.02 -11.36
C VAL A 498 23.86 1.58 -10.96
N PRO A 499 23.34 0.44 -11.48
CA PRO A 499 22.02 -0.05 -11.09
C PRO A 499 22.05 -0.57 -9.64
N MET A 500 20.91 -0.51 -8.96
CA MET A 500 20.72 -1.13 -7.66
C MET A 500 19.28 -1.64 -7.49
N THR A 501 19.09 -2.74 -6.76
CA THR A 501 17.77 -3.18 -6.33
C THR A 501 17.42 -2.59 -4.96
N LEU A 502 16.28 -1.93 -4.84
CA LEU A 502 15.70 -1.53 -3.56
C LEU A 502 15.13 -2.75 -2.81
N ARG A 503 14.82 -2.58 -1.53
CA ARG A 503 14.27 -3.65 -0.66
C ARG A 503 12.91 -4.19 -1.09
N ASP A 504 12.15 -3.39 -1.84
CA ASP A 504 10.86 -3.77 -2.44
C ASP A 504 10.99 -4.42 -3.83
N GLY A 505 12.22 -4.71 -4.26
CA GLY A 505 12.52 -5.34 -5.56
C GLY A 505 12.60 -4.36 -6.74
N ARG A 506 12.29 -3.07 -6.58
CA ARG A 506 12.40 -2.10 -7.67
C ARG A 506 13.86 -1.85 -8.06
N THR A 507 14.14 -1.80 -9.35
CA THR A 507 15.43 -1.37 -9.88
C THR A 507 15.48 0.16 -9.95
N CYS A 508 16.49 0.75 -9.33
CA CYS A 508 16.80 2.18 -9.40
C CYS A 508 18.30 2.36 -9.68
N TYR A 509 18.74 3.61 -9.84
CA TYR A 509 20.06 3.91 -10.40
C TYR A 509 20.78 4.95 -9.55
N GLN A 510 22.02 4.63 -9.19
CA GLN A 510 22.93 5.50 -8.45
C GLN A 510 23.70 6.37 -9.44
N VAL A 511 23.60 7.68 -9.31
CA VAL A 511 24.39 8.64 -10.10
C VAL A 511 25.71 8.86 -9.37
N PHE A 512 26.82 8.58 -10.04
CA PHE A 512 28.17 8.80 -9.52
C PHE A 512 28.95 9.83 -10.34
N LEU A 513 29.76 10.62 -9.66
CA LEU A 513 30.64 11.64 -10.21
C LEU A 513 32.09 11.42 -9.76
N GLY A 514 33.02 11.48 -10.70
CA GLY A 514 34.43 11.73 -10.41
C GLY A 514 35.23 10.51 -9.92
N SER A 515 36.54 10.73 -9.86
CA SER A 515 37.58 9.71 -9.67
C SER A 515 38.69 10.25 -8.75
N PHE A 516 38.44 10.22 -7.45
CA PHE A 516 39.25 10.87 -6.43
C PHE A 516 40.28 9.91 -5.80
N GLY A 517 41.45 10.44 -5.44
CA GLY A 517 42.49 9.66 -4.76
C GLY A 517 42.21 9.40 -3.27
N SER A 518 41.34 10.20 -2.65
CA SER A 518 41.00 10.10 -1.23
C SER A 518 39.56 10.52 -0.96
N GLU A 519 39.03 10.13 0.20
CA GLU A 519 37.71 10.57 0.64
C GLU A 519 37.65 12.09 0.80
N ALA A 520 38.71 12.71 1.35
CA ALA A 520 38.77 14.15 1.53
C ALA A 520 38.63 14.91 0.21
N ALA A 521 39.26 14.45 -0.87
CA ALA A 521 39.11 15.05 -2.20
C ALA A 521 37.68 14.89 -2.75
N ALA A 522 37.00 13.77 -2.47
CA ALA A 522 35.59 13.59 -2.83
C ALA A 522 34.66 14.49 -2.00
N ARG A 523 34.96 14.72 -0.71
CA ARG A 523 34.22 15.67 0.16
C ARG A 523 34.44 17.14 -0.27
N GLU A 524 35.62 17.49 -0.77
CA GLU A 524 35.87 18.82 -1.38
C GLU A 524 35.11 19.01 -2.70
N ALA A 525 35.07 17.98 -3.56
CA ALA A 525 34.27 18.04 -4.78
C ALA A 525 32.77 18.19 -4.46
N ALA A 526 32.28 17.49 -3.43
CA ALA A 526 30.90 17.61 -2.97
C ALA A 526 30.52 19.05 -2.57
N ARG A 527 31.44 19.80 -1.92
CA ARG A 527 31.22 21.22 -1.56
C ARG A 527 31.09 22.18 -2.74
N ARG A 528 31.43 21.75 -3.96
CA ARG A 528 31.48 22.60 -5.16
C ARG A 528 30.34 22.29 -6.15
N LEU A 529 29.41 21.43 -5.77
CA LEU A 529 28.24 21.11 -6.57
C LEU A 529 27.25 22.28 -6.61
N PRO A 530 26.44 22.40 -7.69
CA PRO A 530 25.28 23.28 -7.70
C PRO A 530 24.36 23.05 -6.48
N PRO A 531 23.77 24.11 -5.87
CA PRO A 531 22.98 23.99 -4.63
C PRO A 531 21.85 22.96 -4.65
N LEU A 532 21.30 22.65 -5.83
CA LEU A 532 20.25 21.64 -6.02
C LEU A 532 20.70 20.23 -5.57
N PHE A 533 21.99 19.90 -5.65
CA PHE A 533 22.51 18.62 -5.12
C PHE A 533 22.58 18.59 -3.58
N HIS A 534 22.28 19.68 -2.89
CA HIS A 534 22.20 19.78 -1.42
C HIS A 534 20.78 20.09 -0.92
N ALA A 535 19.82 20.27 -1.83
CA ALA A 535 18.42 20.54 -1.51
C ALA A 535 17.66 19.25 -1.16
N GLU A 536 16.45 19.40 -0.61
CA GLU A 536 15.43 18.33 -0.48
C GLU A 536 15.92 17.04 0.22
N GLY A 537 16.90 17.17 1.11
CA GLY A 537 17.49 16.04 1.85
C GLY A 537 18.54 15.25 1.09
N ASN A 538 18.86 15.61 -0.15
CA ASN A 538 19.98 15.01 -0.88
C ASN A 538 21.31 15.37 -0.21
N ARG A 539 22.20 14.37 -0.05
CA ARG A 539 23.48 14.49 0.64
C ARG A 539 24.56 13.72 -0.14
N PRO A 540 25.24 14.38 -1.10
CA PRO A 540 26.26 13.75 -1.93
C PRO A 540 27.36 13.11 -1.07
N LYS A 541 27.53 11.79 -1.21
CA LYS A 541 28.33 10.97 -0.29
C LYS A 541 29.50 10.27 -1.00
N PRO A 542 30.73 10.39 -0.48
CA PRO A 542 31.87 9.60 -0.97
C PRO A 542 31.68 8.10 -0.76
N PHE A 543 32.11 7.31 -1.74
CA PHE A 543 32.26 5.86 -1.64
C PHE A 543 33.60 5.43 -2.24
N ARG A 544 34.23 4.39 -1.69
CA ARG A 544 35.22 3.61 -2.47
C ARG A 544 34.46 2.86 -3.55
N VAL A 545 34.99 2.78 -4.77
CA VAL A 545 34.30 2.13 -5.91
C VAL A 545 34.02 0.64 -5.65
N ALA A 546 34.87 -0.03 -4.86
CA ALA A 546 34.66 -1.41 -4.38
C ALA A 546 33.61 -1.57 -3.27
N GLN A 547 33.12 -0.47 -2.68
CA GLN A 547 32.09 -0.45 -1.62
C GLN A 547 30.73 0.04 -2.13
N ILE A 548 30.59 0.29 -3.44
CA ILE A 548 29.30 0.58 -4.06
C ILE A 548 28.48 -0.72 -4.04
N ALA A 549 27.37 -0.73 -3.31
CA ALA A 549 26.46 -1.87 -3.24
C ALA A 549 25.46 -1.87 -4.41
N ASP A 550 25.13 -3.06 -4.90
CA ASP A 550 24.13 -3.29 -5.96
C ASP A 550 22.71 -3.55 -5.40
N ARG A 551 22.56 -3.53 -4.06
CA ARG A 551 21.31 -3.70 -3.31
C ARG A 551 21.31 -2.82 -2.04
N GLN A 552 20.15 -2.66 -1.39
CA GLN A 552 19.93 -1.69 -0.29
C GLN A 552 19.40 -2.31 1.01
#